data_AF-A0A9Y2D6L7-F1
#
_entry.id   AF-A0A9Y2D6L7-F1
#
_cell.length_a   1.000
_cell.length_b   1.000
_cell.length_c   1.000
_cell.angle_alpha   90.00
_cell.angle_beta   90.00
_cell.angle_gamma   90.00
#
_symmetry.space_group_name_H-M   'P 1'
#
loop_
_entity.id
_entity.type
_entity.pdbx_description
1 polymer ?
#
loop_
_entity_poly.entity_id
_entity_poly.type
_entity_poly.pdbx_seq_one_letter_code
_entity_poly.pdbx_strand_id
1 'polypeptide(L)' 'MTSQSPVNRSPNGCRCQVMTQLTPAERDRFKALAAEEGRSLSATVRLLALRGLAQQEAAPLAAPGARHADTAGAS' A
#
# COMPACT_ATOMS: atom_id res chain seq x y z
N MET A 1 -2.49 -40.66 -2.24
CA MET A 1 -1.73 -39.41 -1.99
C MET A 1 -2.70 -38.26 -2.04
N THR A 2 -3.15 -37.76 -0.88
CA THR A 2 -4.09 -36.63 -0.83
C THR A 2 -3.31 -35.34 -1.03
N SER A 3 -3.54 -34.69 -2.17
CA SER A 3 -2.99 -33.38 -2.48
C SER A 3 -3.66 -32.36 -1.56
N GLN A 4 -2.95 -31.92 -0.52
CA GLN A 4 -3.45 -30.89 0.40
C GLN A 4 -3.12 -29.52 -0.18
N SER A 5 -4.10 -28.87 -0.80
CA SER A 5 -3.97 -27.51 -1.31
C SER A 5 -3.62 -26.55 -0.16
N PRO A 6 -2.68 -25.59 -0.34
CA PRO A 6 -2.31 -24.64 0.70
C PRO A 6 -3.55 -23.89 1.18
N VAL A 7 -3.87 -24.03 2.45
CA VAL A 7 -4.98 -23.31 3.08
C VAL A 7 -4.59 -21.84 3.12
N ASN A 8 -5.27 -21.01 2.33
CA ASN A 8 -5.08 -19.57 2.34
C ASN A 8 -5.59 -19.01 3.68
N ARG A 9 -4.68 -18.89 4.66
CA ARG A 9 -4.96 -18.28 5.97
C ARG A 9 -4.75 -16.78 5.91
N SER A 10 -5.45 -16.10 5.02
CA SER A 10 -5.49 -14.66 5.10
C SER A 10 -6.39 -14.23 6.27
N PRO A 11 -5.92 -13.33 7.15
CA PRO A 11 -6.70 -12.91 8.31
C PRO A 11 -8.01 -12.26 7.86
N ASN A 12 -9.11 -12.57 8.55
CA ASN A 12 -10.40 -11.86 8.45
C ASN A 12 -10.94 -11.68 7.03
N GLY A 13 -10.89 -12.72 6.18
CA GLY A 13 -11.51 -12.69 4.85
C GLY A 13 -10.75 -11.85 3.80
N CYS A 14 -9.51 -11.47 4.07
CA CYS A 14 -8.70 -10.68 3.14
C CYS A 14 -8.23 -11.53 1.95
N ARG A 15 -8.94 -11.49 0.82
CA ARG A 15 -8.69 -12.41 -0.30
C ARG A 15 -7.97 -11.80 -1.50
N CYS A 16 -7.76 -10.48 -1.51
CA CYS A 16 -7.19 -9.77 -2.65
C CYS A 16 -5.79 -9.25 -2.33
N GLN A 17 -4.81 -9.59 -3.17
CA GLN A 17 -3.45 -9.06 -3.09
C GLN A 17 -3.33 -7.79 -3.92
N VAL A 18 -2.64 -6.79 -3.38
CA VAL A 18 -2.19 -5.61 -4.13
C VAL A 18 -0.68 -5.73 -4.29
N MET A 19 -0.18 -5.68 -5.53
CA MET A 19 1.25 -5.62 -5.83
C MET A 19 1.65 -4.19 -6.15
N THR A 20 2.71 -3.71 -5.52
CA THR A 20 3.28 -2.38 -5.77
C THR A 20 4.80 -2.45 -5.77
N GLN A 21 5.43 -1.53 -6.50
CA GLN A 21 6.88 -1.37 -6.50
C GLN A 21 7.26 -0.22 -5.58
N LEU A 22 8.31 -0.42 -4.80
CA LEU A 22 8.89 0.58 -3.91
C LEU A 22 10.36 0.74 -4.23
N THR A 23 10.88 1.95 -4.08
CA THR A 23 12.33 2.15 -4.01
C THR A 23 12.89 1.43 -2.78
N PRO A 24 14.20 1.08 -2.77
CA PRO A 24 14.84 0.48 -1.60
C PRO A 24 14.67 1.33 -0.34
N ALA A 25 14.83 2.66 -0.47
CA ALA A 25 14.70 3.60 0.63
C ALA A 25 13.29 3.62 1.23
N GLU A 26 12.24 3.61 0.40
CA GLU A 26 10.86 3.52 0.89
C GLU A 26 10.61 2.20 1.62
N ARG A 27 11.08 1.08 1.05
CA ARG A 27 10.95 -0.23 1.68
C ARG A 27 11.65 -0.27 3.04
N ASP A 28 12.82 0.33 3.18
CA ASP A 28 13.54 0.36 4.45
C ASP A 28 12.85 1.23 5.50
N ARG A 29 12.21 2.33 5.10
CA ARG A 29 11.33 3.11 6.00
C ARG A 29 10.17 2.26 6.52
N PHE A 30 9.49 1.50 5.66
CA PHE A 30 8.41 0.62 6.10
C PHE A 30 8.89 -0.47 7.06
N LYS A 31 10.08 -1.04 6.83
CA LYS A 31 10.66 -2.03 7.76
C LYS A 31 10.99 -1.42 9.12
N ALA A 32 11.58 -0.23 9.13
CA ALA A 32 11.90 0.47 10.37
C ALA A 32 10.63 0.72 11.20
N LEU A 33 9.57 1.21 10.56
CA LEU A 33 8.28 1.42 11.23
C LEU A 33 7.67 0.10 11.72
N ALA A 34 7.71 -0.96 10.91
CA ALA A 34 7.18 -2.26 11.31
C ALA A 34 7.90 -2.82 12.55
N ALA A 35 9.23 -2.63 12.62
CA ALA A 35 10.03 -3.03 13.76
C ALA A 35 9.72 -2.20 15.02
N GLU A 36 9.61 -0.88 14.88
CA GLU A 36 9.24 0.04 15.97
C GLU A 36 7.87 -0.31 16.57
N GLU A 37 6.89 -0.64 15.72
CA GLU A 37 5.53 -0.93 16.13
C GLU A 37 5.29 -2.41 16.53
N GLY A 38 6.30 -3.27 16.40
CA GLY A 38 6.18 -4.70 16.69
C GLY A 38 5.20 -5.45 15.77
N ARG A 39 5.08 -5.01 14.50
CA ARG A 39 4.14 -5.56 13.50
C ARG A 39 4.87 -6.21 12.35
N SER A 40 4.16 -7.05 11.59
CA SER A 40 4.69 -7.51 10.31
C SER A 40 4.74 -6.34 9.30
N LEU A 41 5.65 -6.45 8.33
CA LEU A 41 5.75 -5.47 7.24
C LEU A 41 4.42 -5.34 6.46
N SER A 42 3.77 -6.48 6.18
CA SER A 42 2.49 -6.48 5.45
C SER A 42 1.34 -5.83 6.24
N ALA A 43 1.29 -6.03 7.56
CA ALA A 43 0.30 -5.37 8.42
C ALA A 43 0.53 -3.86 8.47
N THR A 44 1.79 -3.43 8.55
CA THR A 44 2.19 -2.02 8.57
C THR A 44 1.82 -1.32 7.26
N VAL A 45 2.19 -1.91 6.12
CA VAL A 45 1.84 -1.38 4.79
C VAL A 45 0.33 -1.31 4.60
N ARG A 46 -0.41 -2.36 5.00
CA ARG A 46 -1.87 -2.36 4.93
C ARG A 46 -2.48 -1.23 5.77
N LEU A 47 -2.02 -1.06 7.01
CA LEU A 47 -2.53 -0.03 7.92
C LEU A 47 -2.34 1.36 7.33
N LEU A 48 -1.14 1.65 6.81
CA LEU A 48 -0.83 2.93 6.19
C LEU A 48 -1.63 3.18 4.91
N ALA A 49 -1.84 2.14 4.08
CA ALA A 49 -2.70 2.25 2.90
C ALA A 49 -4.15 2.60 3.27
N LEU A 50 -4.72 1.93 4.28
CA LEU A 50 -6.07 2.22 4.76
C LEU A 50 -6.20 3.63 5.36
N ARG A 51 -5.17 4.10 6.09
CA ARG A 51 -5.11 5.48 6.58
C ARG A 51 -5.08 6.48 5.43
N GLY A 52 -4.31 6.20 4.37
CA GLY A 52 -4.27 7.02 3.17
C GLY A 52 -5.64 7.14 2.49
N LEU A 53 -6.38 6.04 2.35
CA LEU A 53 -7.74 6.04 1.80
C LEU A 53 -8.69 6.90 2.65
N ALA A 54 -8.70 6.69 3.97
CA ALA A 54 -9.53 7.49 4.88
C ALA A 54 -9.21 8.99 4.82
N GLN A 55 -7.93 9.35 4.64
CA GLN A 55 -7.52 10.74 4.45
C GLN A 55 -8.03 11.34 3.14
N GLN A 56 -8.05 10.57 2.04
CA GLN A 56 -8.59 11.01 0.76
C GLN A 56 -10.12 11.21 0.84
N GLU A 57 -10.82 10.32 1.53
CA GLU A 57 -12.27 10.42 1.74
C GLU A 57 -12.66 11.62 2.63
N ALA A 58 -11.81 11.96 3.61
CA ALA A 58 -12.01 13.11 4.48
C ALA A 58 -11.61 14.45 3.85
N ALA A 59 -10.77 14.43 2.81
CA ALA A 59 -10.42 15.64 2.07
C ALA A 59 -11.65 16.11 1.27
N PRO A 60 -12.06 17.39 1.37
CA PRO A 60 -13.03 17.94 0.43
C PRO A 60 -12.50 17.69 -0.97
N LEU A 61 -13.34 17.24 -1.91
CA LEU A 61 -12.98 17.16 -3.32
C LEU A 61 -12.56 18.56 -3.80
N ALA A 62 -11.28 18.89 -3.67
CA ALA A 62 -10.69 19.95 -4.45
C ALA A 62 -10.80 19.46 -5.90
N ALA A 63 -11.60 20.17 -6.69
CA ALA A 63 -12.02 19.77 -8.02
C ALA A 63 -10.87 19.18 -8.85
N PRO A 64 -11.10 18.08 -9.60
CA PRO A 64 -10.08 17.51 -10.47
C PRO A 64 -9.79 18.50 -11.60
N GLY A 65 -8.69 19.24 -11.49
CA GLY A 65 -8.37 20.29 -12.45
C GLY A 65 -7.01 20.95 -12.27
N ALA A 66 -5.99 20.20 -11.87
CA ALA A 66 -4.57 20.55 -11.96
C ALA A 66 -3.82 19.38 -11.35
N ARG A 67 -3.24 18.44 -12.10
CA ARG A 67 -1.89 18.59 -12.63
C ARG A 67 -1.65 17.38 -13.54
N HIS A 68 -1.67 17.57 -14.84
CA HIS A 68 -0.78 16.89 -15.78
C HIS A 68 -0.40 17.98 -16.79
N ALA A 69 0.37 18.97 -16.32
CA ALA A 69 1.18 19.78 -17.21
C ALA A 69 2.35 18.87 -17.61
N ASP A 70 2.15 18.19 -18.73
CA ASP A 70 3.19 17.43 -19.41
C ASP A 70 4.37 18.36 -19.70
N THR A 71 5.47 18.10 -19.02
CA THR A 71 6.76 18.72 -19.33
C THR A 71 7.41 17.82 -20.36
N ALA A 72 7.04 17.97 -21.63
CA ALA A 72 7.69 17.30 -22.73
C ALA A 72 7.86 18.29 -23.90
N GLY A 73 9.12 18.66 -24.17
CA GLY A 73 9.46 19.44 -25.35
C GLY A 73 10.69 20.32 -25.22
N ALA A 74 11.77 19.84 -24.60
CA ALA A 74 13.10 20.35 -24.88
C ALA A 74 13.73 19.47 -25.97
N SER A 75 13.76 19.98 -27.20
CA SER A 75 14.73 19.66 -28.26
C SER A 75 14.64 20.73 -29.33
#